data_AF-A0A089PF54-F1
#
_entry.id   AF-A0A089PF54-F1
#
_cell.length_a   1.000
_cell.length_b   1.000
_cell.length_c   1.000
_cell.angle_alpha   90.00
_cell.angle_beta   90.00
_cell.angle_gamma   90.00
#
_symmetry.space_group_name_H-M   'P 1'
#
loop_
_entity.id
_entity.type
_entity.pdbx_description
1 polymer ?
#
loop_
_entity_poly.entity_id
_entity_poly.type
_entity_poly.pdbx_seq_one_letter_code
_entity_poly.pdbx_strand_id
1 'polypeptide(L)' 'MIDDFTLEQCRKDREILQLKIKNLEHGINEAEKMIAESHMNDEALTFLRRKVAESNQDLAILYLI' A
#
# COMPACT_ATOMS: atom_id res chain seq x y z
N MET A 1 -5.36 -3.14 3.86
CA MET A 1 -5.17 -3.43 5.28
C MET A 1 -4.51 -4.77 5.39
N ILE A 2 -3.28 -4.78 5.89
CA ILE A 2 -2.51 -6.00 6.11
C ILE A 2 -3.20 -6.83 7.20
N ASP A 3 -3.46 -8.11 6.92
CA ASP A 3 -4.05 -9.02 7.89
C ASP A 3 -3.00 -9.56 8.88
N ASP A 4 -3.47 -10.06 10.01
CA ASP A 4 -2.63 -10.57 11.10
C ASP A 4 -1.70 -11.71 10.65
N PHE A 5 -2.19 -12.57 9.76
CA PHE A 5 -1.40 -13.67 9.21
C PHE A 5 -0.20 -13.14 8.42
N THR A 6 -0.43 -12.22 7.48
CA THR A 6 0.60 -11.60 6.66
C THR A 6 1.59 -10.83 7.53
N LEU A 7 1.10 -10.13 8.55
CA LEU A 7 1.94 -9.40 9.50
C LEU A 7 2.87 -10.34 10.27
N GLU A 8 2.35 -11.49 10.71
CA GLU A 8 3.14 -12.51 11.40
C GLU A 8 4.22 -13.12 10.49
N GLN A 9 3.91 -13.35 9.20
CA GLN A 9 4.92 -13.79 8.23
C GLN A 9 6.03 -12.74 8.07
N CYS A 10 5.68 -11.46 7.96
CA CYS A 10 6.65 -10.38 7.84
C CYS A 10 7.57 -10.26 9.07
N ARG A 11 7.05 -10.55 10.28
CA ARG A 11 7.85 -10.58 11.52
C ARG A 11 8.85 -11.74 11.56
N LYS A 12 8.51 -12.86 10.93
CA LYS A 12 9.31 -14.11 10.96
C LYS A 12 10.34 -14.16 9.84
N ASP A 13 10.06 -13.51 8.71
CA ASP A 13 10.87 -13.58 7.50
C ASP A 13 11.13 -12.19 6.91
N ARG A 14 12.41 -11.80 6.94
CA ARG A 14 12.85 -10.49 6.46
C ARG A 14 12.72 -10.34 4.94
N GLU A 15 12.85 -11.43 4.19
CA GLU A 15 12.68 -11.39 2.73
C GLU A 15 11.22 -11.15 2.36
N ILE A 16 10.29 -11.81 3.06
CA ILE A 16 8.85 -11.57 2.92
C ILE A 16 8.50 -10.11 3.26
N LEU A 17 9.04 -9.58 4.37
CA LEU A 17 8.85 -8.18 4.75
C LEU A 17 9.32 -7.21 3.65
N GLN A 18 10.55 -7.40 3.15
CA GLN A 18 11.10 -6.53 2.10
C GLN A 18 10.32 -6.62 0.79
N LEU A 19 9.88 -7.82 0.40
CA LEU A 19 9.06 -8.00 -0.78
C LEU A 19 7.72 -7.28 -0.63
N LYS A 20 7.09 -7.38 0.55
CA LYS A 20 5.81 -6.72 0.83
C LYS A 20 5.93 -5.20 0.80
N ILE A 21 6.99 -4.64 1.41
CA ILE A 21 7.30 -3.21 1.36
C ILE A 21 7.44 -2.74 -0.09
N LYS A 22 8.30 -3.38 -0.89
CA LYS A 22 8.51 -3.00 -2.30
C LYS A 22 7.23 -3.04 -3.12
N ASN A 23 6.39 -4.05 -2.91
CA ASN A 23 5.13 -4.18 -3.61
C ASN A 23 4.14 -3.06 -3.23
N LEU A 24 4.08 -2.68 -1.95
CA LEU A 24 3.24 -1.57 -1.49
C LEU A 24 3.75 -0.22 -2.00
N GLU A 25 5.06 0.04 -1.91
CA GLU A 25 5.69 1.24 -2.47
C GLU A 25 5.38 1.38 -3.96
N HIS A 26 5.54 0.30 -4.73
CA HIS A 26 5.25 0.30 -6.14
C HIS A 26 3.76 0.58 -6.42
N GLY A 27 2.85 -0.12 -5.74
CA GLY A 27 1.42 0.07 -5.92
C GLY A 27 0.94 1.47 -5.55
N ILE A 28 1.48 2.06 -4.48
CA ILE A 28 1.21 3.45 -4.08
C ILE A 28 1.68 4.42 -5.16
N ASN A 29 2.92 4.29 -5.63
CA ASN A 29 3.47 5.17 -6.66
C ASN A 29 2.65 5.13 -7.96
N GLU A 30 2.26 3.94 -8.43
CA GLU A 30 1.43 3.82 -9.63
C GLU A 30 0.03 4.44 -9.42
N ALA A 31 -0.58 4.23 -8.25
CA ALA A 31 -1.87 4.83 -7.92
C ALA A 31 -1.79 6.37 -7.81
N GLU A 32 -0.71 6.91 -7.25
CA GLU A 32 -0.48 8.36 -7.16
C GLU A 32 -0.31 9.00 -8.54
N LYS A 33 0.43 8.34 -9.46
CA LYS A 33 0.51 8.78 -10.86
C LYS A 33 -0.86 8.77 -11.53
N MET A 34 -1.63 7.69 -11.36
CA MET A 34 -2.99 7.62 -11.88
C MET A 34 -3.86 8.77 -11.34
N ILE A 35 -3.78 9.07 -10.04
CA ILE A 35 -4.51 10.21 -9.45
C ILE A 35 -4.09 11.54 -10.10
N ALA A 36 -2.79 11.75 -10.30
CA ALA A 36 -2.24 13.00 -10.83
C ALA A 36 -2.56 13.20 -12.33
N GLU A 37 -2.62 12.12 -13.10
CA GLU A 37 -2.78 12.15 -14.56
C GLU A 37 -4.22 11.88 -15.01
N SER A 38 -5.13 11.49 -14.10
CA SER A 38 -6.47 11.05 -14.49
C SER A 38 -7.48 12.16 -14.77
N HIS A 39 -8.33 11.91 -15.76
CA HIS A 39 -9.66 12.53 -15.92
C HIS A 39 -10.77 11.62 -15.35
N MET A 40 -10.48 10.91 -14.25
CA MET A 40 -11.44 10.03 -13.59
C MET A 40 -12.60 10.83 -12.99
N ASN A 41 -13.76 10.19 -12.86
CA ASN A 41 -14.86 10.79 -12.12
C ASN A 41 -14.55 10.86 -10.61
N ASP A 42 -15.24 11.74 -9.90
CA ASP A 42 -14.96 12.05 -8.49
C ASP A 42 -15.11 10.82 -7.56
N GLU A 43 -16.03 9.91 -7.87
CA GLU A 43 -16.23 8.69 -7.09
C GLU A 43 -15.03 7.75 -7.19
N ALA A 44 -14.55 7.50 -8.42
CA ALA A 44 -13.40 6.66 -8.66
C ALA A 44 -12.12 7.28 -8.09
N LEU A 45 -11.98 8.62 -8.20
CA LEU A 45 -10.86 9.35 -7.62
C LEU A 45 -10.85 9.26 -6.09
N THR A 46 -12.02 9.40 -5.46
CA THR A 46 -12.19 9.28 -4.00
C THR A 46 -11.86 7.87 -3.52
N PHE A 47 -12.34 6.86 -4.22
CA PHE A 47 -12.03 5.47 -3.91
C PHE A 47 -10.53 5.19 -4.00
N LEU A 48 -9.86 5.63 -5.07
CA LEU A 48 -8.44 5.39 -5.27
C LEU A 48 -7.58 6.11 -4.21
N ARG A 49 -7.91 7.36 -3.87
CA ARG A 49 -7.24 8.11 -2.79
C ARG A 49 -7.37 7.40 -1.44
N ARG A 50 -8.56 6.87 -1.13
CA ARG A 50 -8.76 6.08 0.09
C ARG A 50 -7.89 4.83 0.11
N LYS A 51 -7.76 4.14 -1.03
CA LYS A 51 -6.88 2.96 -1.14
C LYS A 51 -5.42 3.31 -0.94
N VAL A 52 -4.94 4.41 -1.52
CA VAL A 52 -3.58 4.91 -1.29
C VAL A 52 -3.34 5.22 0.19
N ALA A 53 -4.30 5.86 0.87
CA ALA A 53 -4.18 6.13 2.30
C ALA A 53 -4.12 4.84 3.14
N GLU A 54 -4.98 3.85 2.85
CA GLU A 54 -4.96 2.54 3.51
C GLU A 54 -3.62 1.81 3.28
N SER A 55 -3.07 1.86 2.06
CA SER A 55 -1.77 1.26 1.74
C SER A 55 -0.59 1.96 2.42
N ASN A 56 -0.63 3.30 2.55
CA ASN A 56 0.37 4.05 3.30
C ASN A 56 0.36 3.69 4.79
N GLN A 57 -0.81 3.44 5.37
CA GLN A 57 -0.92 2.94 6.76
C GLN A 57 -0.30 1.54 6.89
N ASP A 58 -0.61 0.62 5.97
CA ASP A 58 -0.01 -0.71 5.95
C ASP A 58 1.53 -0.64 5.83
N LEU A 59 2.03 0.24 4.96
CA LEU A 59 3.46 0.45 4.76
C LEU A 59 4.14 1.00 6.02
N ALA A 60 3.51 1.96 6.70
CA ALA A 60 4.00 2.49 7.96
C ALA A 60 4.10 1.40 9.04
N ILE A 61 3.12 0.50 9.14
CA ILE A 61 3.17 -0.64 10.05
C ILE A 61 4.37 -1.53 9.74
N LEU A 62 4.59 -1.84 8.45
CA LEU A 62 5.69 -2.71 8.04
C LEU A 62 7.08 -2.12 8.32
N TYR A 63 7.27 -0.81 8.20
CA TYR A 63 8.56 -0.18 8.54
C TYR A 63 8.85 -0.11 10.04
N LEU A 64 7.85 -0.32 10.90
CA LEU A 64 8.00 -0.33 12.35
C LEU A 64 8.28 -1.72 12.93
N ILE A 65 8.34 -2.74 12.09
CA ILE A 65 8.59 -4.15 12.44
C ILE A 65 10.02 -4.53 12.04
#